data_AF-A0A258SEF8-F1
#
_entry.id   AF-A0A258SEF8-F1
#
_cell.length_a   1.000
_cell.length_b   1.000
_cell.length_c   1.000
_cell.angle_alpha   90.00
_cell.angle_beta   90.00
_cell.angle_gamma   90.00
#
_symmetry.space_group_name_H-M   'P 1'
#
loop_
_entity.id
_entity.type
_entity.pdbx_description
1 polymer ?
#
loop_
_entity_poly.entity_id
_entity_poly.type
_entity_poly.pdbx_seq_one_letter_code
_entity_poly.pdbx_strand_id
1 'polypeptide(L)'
;MTTVTGGSWYIAAKPTSYSVVGFILALLGGTMFAGAADLLGQVGLAKLSGGTPESVLRLIAGAVVDPAAIADATTVLAIGAAVHFGIILAMVLVYLIAAARLPLVNSTPEISAFGYGMILAFIMTWIVLPLRWPDQVPGTAPLDIIVPLVRHIALVATPIAITAKLAARRD
;
A
#
# COMPACT_ATOMS: atom_id res chain seq x y z
N MET A 1 5.71 6.25 54.69
CA MET A 1 6.20 7.08 53.57
C MET A 1 6.30 6.15 52.36
N THR A 2 5.26 6.10 51.54
CA THR A 2 5.14 5.21 50.38
C THR A 2 5.73 5.90 49.15
N THR A 3 6.90 5.45 48.71
CA THR A 3 7.49 5.86 47.44
C THR A 3 6.76 5.17 46.30
N VAL A 4 5.86 5.89 45.63
CA VAL A 4 5.30 5.51 44.33
C VAL A 4 6.44 5.69 43.31
N THR A 5 7.09 4.60 42.91
CA THR A 5 7.96 4.61 41.74
C THR A 5 7.07 4.76 40.51
N GLY A 6 7.18 5.90 39.84
CA GLY A 6 6.44 6.20 38.62
C GLY A 6 6.68 5.13 37.57
N GLY A 7 5.67 4.28 37.35
CA GLY A 7 5.65 3.33 36.25
C GLY A 7 5.65 4.09 34.94
N SER A 8 6.81 4.14 34.27
CA SER A 8 6.84 4.48 32.85
C SER A 8 6.10 3.38 32.10
N TRP A 9 4.85 3.64 31.73
CA TRP A 9 4.05 2.77 30.84
C TRP A 9 4.67 2.63 29.45
N TYR A 10 5.74 3.39 29.16
CA TYR A 10 6.53 3.30 27.94
C TYR A 10 7.67 2.29 28.14
N ILE A 11 7.44 1.06 27.69
CA ILE A 11 8.55 0.17 27.31
C ILE A 11 9.01 0.66 25.95
N ALA A 12 10.18 1.30 25.88
CA ALA A 12 10.79 1.66 24.61
C ALA A 12 10.99 0.38 23.79
N ALA A 13 10.16 0.19 22.75
CA ALA A 13 10.33 -0.92 21.85
C ALA A 13 11.73 -0.84 21.22
N LYS A 14 12.44 -1.96 21.16
CA LYS A 14 13.75 -2.01 20.51
C LYS A 14 13.61 -1.76 19.00
N PRO A 15 14.58 -1.10 18.36
CA PRO A 15 14.60 -0.96 16.91
C PRO A 15 14.51 -2.33 16.23
N THR A 16 13.72 -2.42 15.17
CA THR A 16 13.68 -3.65 14.38
C THR A 16 14.86 -3.68 13.43
N SER A 17 15.61 -4.78 13.43
CA SER A 17 16.67 -5.02 12.46
C SER A 17 16.20 -5.97 11.37
N TYR A 18 16.66 -5.73 10.15
CA TYR A 18 16.45 -6.64 9.01
C TYR A 18 17.81 -7.12 8.53
N SER A 19 17.98 -8.44 8.41
CA SER A 19 19.07 -8.98 7.58
C SER A 19 18.82 -8.60 6.11
N VAL A 20 19.87 -8.48 5.29
CA VAL A 20 19.75 -8.20 3.84
C VAL A 20 18.74 -9.13 3.17
N VAL A 21 18.84 -10.44 3.45
CA VAL A 21 17.91 -11.44 2.92
C VAL A 21 16.48 -11.19 3.39
N GLY A 22 16.28 -10.95 4.70
CA GLY A 22 14.95 -10.63 5.24
C GLY A 22 14.34 -9.37 4.60
N PHE A 23 15.13 -8.31 4.44
CA PHE A 23 14.68 -7.09 3.76
C PHE A 23 14.24 -7.36 2.32
N ILE A 24 15.03 -8.11 1.55
CA ILE A 24 14.69 -8.47 0.17
C ILE A 24 13.42 -9.33 0.12
N LEU A 25 13.28 -10.30 1.02
CA LEU A 25 12.08 -11.15 1.09
C LEU A 25 10.83 -10.35 1.45
N ALA A 26 10.93 -9.41 2.38
CA ALA A 26 9.82 -8.51 2.71
C ALA A 26 9.48 -7.58 1.54
N LEU A 27 10.48 -7.06 0.85
CA LEU A 27 10.28 -6.16 -0.29
C LEU A 27 9.57 -6.88 -1.43
N LEU A 28 10.10 -8.03 -1.87
CA LEU A 28 9.53 -8.79 -2.99
C LEU A 28 8.20 -9.46 -2.59
N GLY A 29 8.16 -10.10 -1.43
CA GLY A 29 6.95 -10.75 -0.92
C GLY A 29 5.83 -9.75 -0.66
N GLY A 30 6.13 -8.65 0.04
CA GLY A 30 5.18 -7.57 0.28
C GLY A 30 4.65 -6.98 -1.01
N THR A 31 5.53 -6.74 -1.99
CA THR A 31 5.13 -6.23 -3.31
C THR A 31 4.19 -7.18 -4.05
N MET A 32 4.51 -8.49 -4.06
CA MET A 32 3.69 -9.49 -4.74
C MET A 32 2.34 -9.69 -4.05
N PHE A 33 2.31 -9.86 -2.72
CA PHE A 33 1.08 -10.11 -1.99
C PHE A 33 0.17 -8.88 -1.97
N ALA A 34 0.70 -7.70 -1.64
CA ALA A 34 -0.08 -6.46 -1.63
C ALA A 34 -0.53 -6.07 -3.04
N GLY A 35 0.37 -6.18 -4.02
CA GLY A 35 0.07 -5.80 -5.40
C GLY A 35 -0.98 -6.70 -6.03
N ALA A 36 -0.90 -8.01 -5.81
CA ALA A 36 -1.91 -8.94 -6.28
C ALA A 36 -3.25 -8.74 -5.57
N ALA A 37 -3.26 -8.58 -4.24
CA ALA A 37 -4.49 -8.34 -3.48
C ALA A 37 -5.19 -7.05 -3.92
N ASP A 38 -4.45 -5.95 -4.07
CA ASP A 38 -5.01 -4.67 -4.50
C ASP A 38 -5.53 -4.72 -5.94
N LEU A 39 -4.77 -5.32 -6.86
CA LEU A 39 -5.19 -5.47 -8.26
C LEU A 39 -6.45 -6.32 -8.37
N LEU A 40 -6.51 -7.45 -7.67
CA LEU A 40 -7.70 -8.30 -7.63
C LEU A 40 -8.90 -7.55 -7.02
N GLY A 41 -8.68 -6.77 -5.97
CA GLY A 41 -9.71 -5.91 -5.38
C GLY A 41 -10.24 -4.87 -6.37
N GLN A 42 -9.34 -4.21 -7.11
CA GLN A 42 -9.71 -3.21 -8.11
C GLN A 42 -10.43 -3.84 -9.31
N VAL A 43 -10.00 -5.01 -9.78
CA VAL A 43 -10.70 -5.78 -10.81
C VAL A 43 -12.07 -6.23 -10.35
N GLY A 44 -12.21 -6.68 -9.10
CA GLY A 44 -13.49 -7.04 -8.50
C GLY A 44 -14.47 -5.87 -8.49
N LEU A 45 -14.02 -4.68 -8.07
CA LEU A 45 -14.83 -3.47 -8.08
C LEU A 45 -15.17 -3.00 -9.50
N ALA A 46 -14.21 -3.06 -10.42
CA ALA A 46 -14.47 -2.75 -11.83
C ALA A 46 -15.57 -3.66 -12.39
N LYS A 47 -15.52 -4.97 -12.13
CA LYS A 47 -16.56 -5.91 -12.54
C LYS A 47 -17.94 -5.56 -11.96
N LEU A 48 -18.02 -5.16 -10.69
CA LEU A 48 -19.27 -4.73 -10.06
C LEU A 48 -19.84 -3.45 -10.72
N SER A 49 -18.99 -2.62 -11.30
CA SER A 49 -19.37 -1.43 -12.07
C SER A 49 -19.48 -1.67 -13.59
N GLY A 50 -19.43 -2.93 -14.05
CA GLY A 50 -19.55 -3.28 -15.47
C GLY A 50 -18.26 -3.16 -16.30
N GLY A 51 -17.12 -2.90 -15.67
CA GLY A 51 -15.79 -2.87 -16.29
C GLY A 51 -15.14 -4.24 -16.41
N THR A 52 -13.95 -4.26 -17.03
CA THR A 52 -13.16 -5.49 -17.27
C THR A 52 -11.77 -5.42 -16.62
N PRO A 53 -11.09 -6.56 -16.38
CA PRO A 53 -9.71 -6.56 -15.89
C PRO A 53 -8.76 -5.71 -16.75
N GLU A 54 -8.94 -5.74 -18.07
CA GLU A 54 -8.15 -4.98 -19.03
C GLU A 54 -8.38 -3.48 -18.86
N SER A 55 -9.62 -3.05 -18.61
CA SER A 55 -9.91 -1.63 -18.38
C SER A 55 -9.17 -1.06 -17.16
N VAL A 56 -8.98 -1.87 -16.12
CA VAL A 56 -8.21 -1.48 -14.93
C VAL A 56 -6.74 -1.25 -15.29
N LEU A 57 -6.11 -2.21 -15.95
CA LEU A 57 -4.71 -2.09 -16.35
C LEU A 57 -4.49 -0.96 -17.38
N ARG A 58 -5.42 -0.75 -18.31
CA ARG A 58 -5.35 0.38 -19.26
C ARG A 58 -5.48 1.72 -18.54
N LEU A 59 -6.36 1.83 -17.54
CA LEU A 59 -6.47 3.03 -16.71
C LEU A 59 -5.17 3.32 -15.97
N ILE A 60 -4.56 2.29 -15.35
CA ILE A 60 -3.27 2.43 -14.67
C ILE A 60 -2.16 2.80 -15.64
N ALA A 61 -2.12 2.23 -16.85
CA ALA A 61 -1.17 2.61 -17.89
C ALA A 61 -1.33 4.10 -18.28
N GLY A 62 -2.58 4.59 -18.28
CA GLY A 62 -2.94 5.99 -18.45
C GLY A 62 -2.26 6.94 -17.45
N ALA A 63 -1.69 6.42 -16.36
CA ALA A 63 -0.92 7.18 -15.39
C ALA A 63 0.49 7.57 -15.87
N VAL A 64 0.98 6.99 -16.97
CA VAL A 64 2.32 7.31 -17.52
C VAL A 64 2.35 7.50 -19.03
N VAL A 65 1.47 6.82 -19.77
CA VAL A 65 1.38 6.89 -21.24
C VAL A 65 -0.04 7.23 -21.67
N ASP A 66 -0.24 7.61 -22.93
CA ASP A 66 -1.55 7.63 -23.56
C ASP A 66 -1.85 6.22 -24.13
N PRO A 67 -2.84 5.47 -23.57
CA PRO A 67 -3.19 4.15 -24.05
C PRO A 67 -3.73 4.12 -25.48
N ALA A 68 -4.22 5.24 -26.02
CA ALA A 68 -4.73 5.33 -27.39
C ALA A 68 -3.59 5.50 -28.41
N ALA A 69 -2.44 6.01 -27.99
CA ALA A 69 -1.25 6.18 -28.82
C ALA A 69 -0.48 4.87 -29.06
N ILE A 70 -0.79 3.80 -28.32
CA ILE A 70 -0.12 2.50 -28.41
C ILE A 70 -1.06 1.51 -29.11
N ALA A 71 -0.69 1.08 -30.32
CA ALA A 71 -1.48 0.17 -31.13
C ALA A 71 -1.59 -1.25 -30.51
N ASP A 72 -0.51 -1.74 -29.90
CA ASP A 72 -0.51 -3.05 -29.25
C ASP A 72 -1.16 -3.01 -27.86
N ALA A 73 -2.34 -3.63 -27.75
CA ALA A 73 -3.07 -3.72 -26.49
C ALA A 73 -2.29 -4.46 -25.41
N THR A 74 -1.51 -5.50 -25.76
CA THR A 74 -0.75 -6.29 -24.78
C THR A 74 0.32 -5.42 -24.11
N THR A 75 1.03 -4.60 -24.89
CA THR A 75 2.01 -3.64 -24.37
C THR A 75 1.38 -2.67 -23.38
N VAL A 76 0.19 -2.13 -23.65
CA VAL A 76 -0.52 -1.24 -22.72
C VAL A 76 -0.81 -1.95 -21.39
N LEU A 77 -1.30 -3.19 -21.44
CA LEU A 77 -1.60 -3.97 -20.24
C LEU A 77 -0.33 -4.27 -19.42
N ALA A 78 0.77 -4.61 -20.09
CA ALA A 78 2.06 -4.83 -19.45
C ALA A 78 2.59 -3.57 -18.76
N ILE A 79 2.46 -2.40 -19.40
CA ILE A 79 2.81 -1.11 -18.79
C ILE A 79 1.94 -0.86 -17.56
N GLY A 80 0.63 -1.08 -17.65
CA GLY A 80 -0.29 -0.93 -16.53
C GLY A 80 0.11 -1.80 -15.34
N ALA A 81 0.43 -3.08 -15.59
CA ALA A 81 0.88 -4.00 -14.55
C ALA A 81 2.23 -3.56 -13.95
N ALA A 82 3.19 -3.15 -14.79
CA ALA A 82 4.49 -2.67 -14.32
C ALA A 82 4.38 -1.41 -13.45
N VAL A 83 3.55 -0.45 -13.85
CA VAL A 83 3.26 0.76 -13.07
C VAL A 83 2.59 0.41 -11.75
N HIS A 84 1.60 -0.49 -11.77
CA HIS A 84 0.91 -0.95 -10.58
C HIS A 84 1.88 -1.54 -9.55
N PHE A 85 2.65 -2.56 -9.95
CA PHE A 85 3.62 -3.19 -9.06
C PHE A 85 4.78 -2.25 -8.69
N GLY A 86 5.15 -1.29 -9.54
CA GLY A 86 6.13 -0.26 -9.22
C GLY A 86 5.67 0.69 -8.10
N ILE A 87 4.40 1.11 -8.13
CA ILE A 87 3.80 1.93 -7.06
C ILE A 87 3.76 1.13 -5.76
N ILE A 88 3.30 -0.12 -5.80
CA ILE A 88 3.25 -0.99 -4.62
C ILE A 88 4.65 -1.24 -4.06
N LEU A 89 5.64 -1.48 -4.91
CA LEU A 89 7.05 -1.62 -4.50
C LEU A 89 7.54 -0.38 -3.74
N ALA A 90 7.21 0.82 -4.23
CA ALA A 90 7.56 2.06 -3.55
C ALA A 90 6.87 2.17 -2.17
N MET A 91 5.59 1.78 -2.08
CA MET A 91 4.87 1.75 -0.79
C MET A 91 5.52 0.76 0.19
N VAL A 92 5.81 -0.46 -0.25
CA VAL A 92 6.49 -1.48 0.57
C VAL A 92 7.84 -0.94 1.06
N LEU A 93 8.62 -0.32 0.18
CA LEU A 93 9.91 0.26 0.54
C LEU A 93 9.78 1.34 1.62
N VAL A 94 8.82 2.26 1.48
CA VAL A 94 8.55 3.31 2.47
C VAL A 94 8.19 2.69 3.82
N TYR A 95 7.32 1.67 3.83
CA TYR A 95 6.95 0.98 5.05
C TYR A 95 8.15 0.31 5.71
N LEU A 96 8.99 -0.41 4.96
CA LEU A 96 10.16 -1.09 5.52
C LEU A 96 11.20 -0.10 6.07
N ILE A 97 11.41 1.03 5.41
CA ILE A 97 12.28 2.10 5.91
C ILE A 97 11.71 2.68 7.21
N ALA A 98 10.40 2.93 7.27
CA ALA A 98 9.74 3.39 8.49
C ALA A 98 9.86 2.35 9.61
N ALA A 99 9.68 1.06 9.29
CA ALA A 99 9.75 -0.05 10.23
C ALA A 99 11.16 -0.27 10.81
N ALA A 100 12.21 0.00 10.03
CA ALA A 100 13.59 -0.03 10.49
C ALA A 100 13.95 1.16 11.39
N ARG A 101 13.30 2.32 11.21
CA ARG A 101 13.60 3.56 11.95
C ARG A 101 12.73 3.79 13.17
N LEU A 102 11.48 3.33 13.14
CA LEU A 102 10.46 3.56 14.16
C LEU A 102 10.09 2.24 14.83
N PRO A 103 10.56 1.99 16.06
CA PRO A 103 10.29 0.73 16.77
C PRO A 103 8.81 0.39 16.93
N LEU A 104 7.95 1.42 16.94
CA LEU A 104 6.50 1.27 17.08
C LEU A 104 5.88 0.52 15.89
N VAL A 105 6.42 0.70 14.68
CA VAL A 105 5.80 0.20 13.43
C VAL A 105 5.64 -1.31 13.43
N ASN A 106 6.66 -2.05 13.86
CA ASN A 106 6.60 -3.50 13.96
C ASN A 106 6.08 -4.00 15.32
N SER A 107 6.05 -3.14 16.34
CA SER A 107 5.58 -3.49 17.68
C SER A 107 4.07 -3.50 17.78
N THR A 108 3.41 -2.65 16.99
CA THR A 108 1.95 -2.61 16.83
C THR A 108 1.60 -2.67 15.34
N PRO A 109 1.84 -3.82 14.68
CA PRO A 109 1.67 -3.95 13.23
C PRO A 109 0.23 -3.69 12.77
N GLU A 110 -0.77 -3.98 13.61
CA GLU A 110 -2.18 -3.73 13.32
C GLU A 110 -2.48 -2.23 13.28
N ILE A 111 -2.03 -1.48 14.29
CA ILE A 111 -2.18 -0.02 14.36
C ILE A 111 -1.40 0.64 13.22
N SER A 112 -0.21 0.14 12.94
CA SER A 112 0.67 0.66 11.90
C SER A 112 0.10 0.38 10.51
N ALA A 113 -0.47 -0.80 10.26
CA ALA A 113 -1.18 -1.11 9.03
C ALA A 113 -2.41 -0.22 8.84
N PHE A 114 -3.18 0.00 9.91
CA PHE A 114 -4.33 0.89 9.88
C PHE A 114 -3.91 2.33 9.52
N GLY A 115 -3.00 2.92 10.30
CA GLY A 115 -2.53 4.29 10.06
C GLY A 115 -1.85 4.46 8.70
N TYR A 116 -1.01 3.51 8.30
CA TYR A 116 -0.36 3.54 7.00
C TYR A 116 -1.37 3.42 5.84
N GLY A 117 -2.33 2.50 5.96
CA GLY A 117 -3.40 2.35 4.97
C GLY A 117 -4.28 3.59 4.83
N MET A 118 -4.57 4.29 5.93
CA MET A 118 -5.26 5.60 5.89
C MET A 118 -4.46 6.64 5.10
N ILE A 119 -3.16 6.74 5.36
CA ILE A 119 -2.26 7.67 4.66
C ILE A 119 -2.22 7.34 3.17
N LEU A 120 -2.09 6.06 2.81
CA LEU A 120 -2.08 5.63 1.42
C LEU A 120 -3.40 5.95 0.71
N ALA A 121 -4.54 5.64 1.33
CA ALA A 121 -5.85 5.97 0.77
C ALA A 121 -5.99 7.48 0.54
N PHE A 122 -5.52 8.29 1.49
CA PHE A 122 -5.54 9.75 1.36
C PHE A 122 -4.69 10.21 0.18
N ILE A 123 -3.43 9.76 0.10
CA ILE A 123 -2.49 10.15 -0.96
C ILE A 123 -3.01 9.70 -2.32
N MET A 124 -3.43 8.45 -2.47
CA MET A 124 -3.85 7.91 -3.76
C MET A 124 -5.12 8.58 -4.27
N THR A 125 -6.10 8.82 -3.40
CA THR A 125 -7.39 9.39 -3.81
C THR A 125 -7.34 10.90 -3.94
N TRP A 126 -6.71 11.64 -3.02
CA TRP A 126 -6.79 13.12 -3.00
C TRP A 126 -5.54 13.84 -3.50
N ILE A 127 -4.43 13.14 -3.73
CA ILE A 127 -3.21 13.75 -4.27
C ILE A 127 -2.91 13.18 -5.66
N VAL A 128 -2.75 11.87 -5.78
CA VAL A 128 -2.32 11.24 -7.02
C VAL A 128 -3.40 11.33 -8.10
N LEU A 129 -4.66 11.00 -7.77
CA LEU A 129 -5.75 11.02 -8.74
C LEU A 129 -5.97 12.44 -9.34
N PRO A 130 -6.09 13.53 -8.54
CA PRO A 130 -6.27 14.87 -9.11
C PRO A 130 -5.05 15.39 -9.87
N LEU A 131 -3.84 15.00 -9.47
CA LEU A 131 -2.63 15.38 -10.19
C LEU A 131 -2.53 14.71 -11.56
N ARG A 132 -3.02 13.48 -11.69
CA ARG A 132 -2.94 12.74 -12.96
C ARG A 132 -4.14 12.97 -13.87
N TRP A 133 -5.32 13.12 -13.28
CA TRP A 133 -6.57 13.37 -13.98
C TRP A 133 -7.31 14.54 -13.31
N PRO A 134 -6.96 15.78 -13.68
CA PRO A 134 -7.55 16.99 -13.06
C PRO A 134 -9.08 17.03 -13.16
N ASP A 135 -9.64 16.43 -14.22
CA ASP A 135 -11.09 16.36 -14.45
C ASP A 135 -11.78 15.26 -13.62
N GLN A 136 -11.03 14.39 -12.95
CA GLN A 136 -11.53 13.32 -12.08
C GLN A 136 -11.40 13.73 -10.61
N VAL A 137 -12.31 14.61 -10.17
CA VAL A 137 -12.42 14.97 -8.76
C VAL A 137 -12.90 13.77 -7.93
N PRO A 138 -12.27 13.48 -6.77
CA PRO A 138 -12.73 12.44 -5.87
C PRO A 138 -14.17 12.70 -5.45
N GLY A 139 -15.00 11.67 -5.56
CA GLY A 139 -16.36 11.73 -5.03
C GLY A 139 -16.35 11.98 -3.51
N THR A 140 -17.36 12.70 -3.04
CA THR A 140 -17.51 13.00 -1.60
C THR A 140 -18.57 12.12 -0.93
N ALA A 141 -19.14 11.15 -1.64
CA ALA A 141 -20.09 10.23 -1.04
C ALA A 141 -19.36 9.29 -0.05
N PRO A 142 -20.04 8.77 0.98
CA PRO A 142 -19.41 7.88 1.95
C PRO A 142 -18.71 6.68 1.31
N LEU A 143 -19.28 6.11 0.23
CA LEU A 143 -18.68 4.97 -0.46
C LEU A 143 -17.39 5.33 -1.21
N ASP A 144 -17.29 6.54 -1.75
CA ASP A 144 -16.08 7.03 -2.45
C ASP A 144 -14.90 7.21 -1.50
N ILE A 145 -15.18 7.33 -0.20
CA ILE A 145 -14.18 7.46 0.86
C ILE A 145 -13.89 6.08 1.48
N ILE A 146 -14.94 5.34 1.85
CA ILE A 146 -14.82 4.08 2.58
C ILE A 146 -14.18 2.99 1.72
N VAL A 147 -14.55 2.88 0.44
CA VAL A 147 -14.05 1.80 -0.42
C VAL A 147 -12.54 1.91 -0.64
N PRO A 148 -11.97 3.08 -1.04
CA PRO A 148 -10.52 3.24 -1.10
C PRO A 148 -9.85 3.02 0.24
N LEU A 149 -10.44 3.50 1.34
CA LEU A 149 -9.87 3.35 2.68
C LEU A 149 -9.71 1.89 3.08
N VAL A 150 -10.80 1.11 3.00
CA VAL A 150 -10.81 -0.31 3.31
C VAL A 150 -9.84 -1.07 2.41
N ARG A 151 -9.77 -0.73 1.12
CA ARG A 151 -8.86 -1.36 0.18
C ARG A 151 -7.39 -1.15 0.57
N HIS A 152 -6.98 0.09 0.80
CA HIS A 152 -5.58 0.37 1.14
C HIS A 152 -5.19 -0.15 2.52
N ILE A 153 -6.10 -0.20 3.48
CA ILE A 153 -5.82 -0.80 4.80
C ILE A 153 -5.70 -2.32 4.67
N ALA A 154 -6.72 -2.99 4.10
CA ALA A 154 -6.84 -4.44 4.13
C ALA A 154 -6.01 -5.14 3.06
N LEU A 155 -5.94 -4.58 1.84
CA LEU A 155 -5.31 -5.24 0.69
C LEU A 155 -3.89 -4.74 0.41
N VAL A 156 -3.50 -3.56 0.92
CA VAL A 156 -2.16 -3.00 0.72
C VAL A 156 -1.36 -3.01 2.02
N ALA A 157 -1.76 -2.19 2.99
CA ALA A 157 -0.98 -1.98 4.21
C ALA A 157 -0.89 -3.24 5.09
N THR A 158 -1.95 -4.03 5.20
CA THR A 158 -1.96 -5.26 6.01
C THR A 158 -0.99 -6.32 5.47
N PRO A 159 -1.01 -6.70 4.17
CA PRO A 159 -0.01 -7.61 3.61
C PRO A 159 1.43 -7.10 3.76
N ILE A 160 1.65 -5.79 3.59
CA ILE A 160 2.97 -5.17 3.80
C ILE A 160 3.42 -5.33 5.25
N ALA A 161 2.55 -5.00 6.22
CA ALA A 161 2.86 -5.13 7.65
C ALA A 161 3.16 -6.58 8.06
N ILE A 162 2.40 -7.54 7.53
CA ILE A 162 2.62 -8.96 7.80
C ILE A 162 3.98 -9.41 7.26
N THR A 163 4.28 -9.11 5.99
CA THR A 163 5.56 -9.50 5.37
C THR A 163 6.76 -8.83 6.03
N ALA A 164 6.64 -7.56 6.40
CA ALA A 164 7.63 -6.84 7.19
C ALA A 164 7.85 -7.48 8.58
N LYS A 165 6.79 -7.87 9.28
CA LYS A 165 6.88 -8.53 10.59
C LYS A 165 7.52 -9.91 10.49
N LEU A 166 7.20 -10.68 9.45
CA LEU A 166 7.75 -12.02 9.24
C LEU A 166 9.26 -12.00 8.94
N ALA A 167 9.73 -10.95 8.27
CA ALA A 167 11.14 -10.79 7.91
C ALA A 167 11.99 -10.10 9.00
N ALA A 168 11.34 -9.51 10.00
CA ALA A 168 11.99 -8.78 11.08
C ALA A 168 12.78 -9.72 12.00
N ARG A 169 13.98 -9.30 12.39
CA ARG A 169 14.71 -9.87 13.52
C ARG A 169 14.49 -8.97 14.72
N ARG A 170 14.13 -9.57 15.86
CA ARG A 170 13.94 -8.89 17.14
C ARG A 170 15.00 -9.43 18.08
N ASP A 171 16.07 -8.66 18.26
CA ASP A 171 17.14 -8.97 19.22
C ASP A 171 16.78 -8.47 20.64
#